data_AF-A0A7G9BDZ0-F1
#
_entry.id   AF-A0A7G9BDZ0-F1
#
_cell.length_a   1.000
_cell.length_b   1.000
_cell.length_c   1.000
_cell.angle_alpha   90.00
_cell.angle_beta   90.00
_cell.angle_gamma   90.00
#
_symmetry.space_group_name_H-M   'P 1'
#
loop_
_entity.id
_entity.type
_entity.pdbx_description
1 polymer ?
#
loop_
_entity_poly.entity_id
_entity_poly.type
_entity_poly.pdbx_seq_one_letter_code
_entity_poly.pdbx_strand_id
1 'polypeptide(L)'
;MSLPSARVRKIRTVTKSSLDVEMESNRKKVIENRTQLQEVEEKLFSVEEKWIKNEIDRDTYDRWYNDSILNLKGAIEKLSNDQSQAFSILEKNLNLLTDMRHVYSKSNTLQKREFVNMVFDSNLHYESGIYRIPTMLGILSHNHLKMKEKGLLIYEKKEGPLDEDPLSGESGITFALLGDP
;
A
#
# COMPACT_ATOMS: atom_id res chain seq x y z
N MET A 1 -12.40 -1.20 20.66
CA MET A 1 -12.39 -1.66 19.27
C MET A 1 -11.06 -1.25 18.65
N SER A 2 -9.93 -1.73 19.14
CA SER A 2 -8.59 -1.38 18.62
C SER A 2 -7.86 -2.69 18.35
N LEU A 3 -6.92 -2.72 17.40
CA LEU A 3 -6.26 -3.99 17.06
C LEU A 3 -5.41 -4.48 18.25
N PRO A 4 -5.36 -5.80 18.48
CA PRO A 4 -4.46 -6.38 19.48
C PRO A 4 -3.00 -6.03 19.19
N SER A 5 -2.21 -5.77 20.24
CA SER A 5 -0.78 -5.42 20.11
C SER A 5 0.05 -6.48 19.37
N ALA A 6 -0.40 -7.74 19.39
CA ALA A 6 0.20 -8.83 18.61
C ALA A 6 0.01 -8.65 17.10
N ARG A 7 -1.18 -8.22 16.64
CA ARG A 7 -1.46 -7.94 15.22
C ARG A 7 -0.67 -6.72 14.73
N VAL A 8 -0.58 -5.66 15.56
CA VAL A 8 0.24 -4.48 15.24
C VAL A 8 1.71 -4.85 15.09
N ARG A 9 2.23 -5.70 15.99
CA ARG A 9 3.60 -6.21 15.89
C ARG A 9 3.82 -7.01 14.62
N LYS A 10 2.87 -7.89 14.25
CA LYS A 10 2.95 -8.65 12.98
C LYS A 10 2.98 -7.73 11.77
N ILE A 11 2.11 -6.72 11.72
CA ILE A 11 2.12 -5.72 10.63
C ILE A 11 3.48 -5.04 10.56
N ARG A 12 3.99 -4.55 11.71
CA ARG A 12 5.28 -3.89 11.77
C ARG A 12 6.43 -4.76 11.24
N THR A 13 6.50 -6.01 11.66
CA THR A 13 7.57 -6.92 11.24
C THR A 13 7.50 -7.21 9.75
N VAL A 14 6.30 -7.47 9.23
CA VAL A 14 6.10 -7.79 7.80
C VAL A 14 6.41 -6.57 6.93
N THR A 15 5.93 -5.38 7.30
CA THR A 15 6.22 -4.16 6.53
C THR A 15 7.70 -3.83 6.57
N LYS A 16 8.37 -3.99 7.73
CA LYS A 16 9.82 -3.77 7.84
C LYS A 16 10.60 -4.74 6.95
N SER A 17 10.29 -6.05 7.01
CA SER A 17 10.98 -7.03 6.17
C SER A 17 10.76 -6.78 4.68
N SER A 18 9.55 -6.40 4.28
CA SER A 18 9.25 -6.07 2.88
C SER A 18 10.05 -4.86 2.40
N LEU A 19 10.15 -3.83 3.25
CA LEU A 19 10.89 -2.62 2.95
C LEU A 19 12.39 -2.88 2.87
N ASP A 20 12.95 -3.68 3.78
CA ASP A 20 14.37 -4.06 3.74
C ASP A 20 14.71 -4.79 2.42
N VAL A 21 13.84 -5.69 1.96
CA VAL A 21 13.98 -6.40 0.68
C VAL A 21 13.94 -5.43 -0.51
N GLU A 22 12.97 -4.50 -0.52
CA GLU A 22 12.83 -3.52 -1.58
C GLU A 22 14.03 -2.55 -1.62
N MET A 23 14.51 -2.08 -0.47
CA MET A 23 15.70 -1.23 -0.36
C MET A 23 16.94 -1.94 -0.89
N GLU A 24 17.12 -3.23 -0.58
CA GLU A 24 18.25 -3.99 -1.08
C GLU A 24 18.17 -4.24 -2.60
N SER A 25 16.95 -4.47 -3.13
CA SER A 25 16.71 -4.52 -4.57
C SER A 25 17.06 -3.19 -5.26
N ASN A 26 16.62 -2.07 -4.69
CA ASN A 26 16.89 -0.74 -5.22
C ASN A 26 18.38 -0.42 -5.19
N ARG A 27 19.10 -0.79 -4.12
CA ARG A 27 20.58 -0.64 -4.06
C ARG A 27 21.28 -1.39 -5.19
N LYS A 28 20.88 -2.63 -5.47
CA LYS A 28 21.44 -3.41 -6.58
C LYS A 28 21.20 -2.74 -7.92
N LYS A 29 19.97 -2.28 -8.18
CA LYS A 29 19.62 -1.54 -9.40
C LYS A 29 20.39 -0.21 -9.54
N VAL A 30 20.65 0.49 -8.42
CA VAL A 30 21.47 1.71 -8.42
C VAL A 30 22.91 1.40 -8.81
N ILE A 31 23.48 0.32 -8.29
CA ILE A 31 24.84 -0.11 -8.66
C ILE A 31 24.90 -0.46 -10.15
N GLU A 32 23.95 -1.25 -10.64
CA GLU A 32 23.87 -1.63 -12.06
C GLU A 32 23.68 -0.41 -12.98
N ASN A 33 22.78 0.50 -12.66
CA ASN A 33 22.59 1.73 -13.43
C ASN A 33 23.83 2.63 -13.39
N ARG A 34 24.59 2.65 -12.29
CA ARG A 34 25.86 3.38 -12.21
C ARG A 34 26.93 2.76 -13.10
N THR A 35 27.04 1.42 -13.14
CA THR A 35 27.98 0.75 -14.04
C THR A 35 27.63 1.00 -15.50
N GLN A 36 26.34 0.92 -15.86
CA GLN A 36 25.88 1.23 -17.21
C GLN A 36 26.12 2.70 -17.58
N LEU A 37 25.90 3.62 -16.64
CA LEU A 37 26.19 5.03 -16.85
C LEU A 37 27.68 5.25 -17.16
N GLN A 38 28.57 4.61 -16.39
CA GLN A 38 30.01 4.71 -16.62
C GLN A 38 30.40 4.17 -18.00
N GLU A 39 29.88 3.00 -18.41
CA GLU A 39 30.14 2.45 -19.75
C GLU A 39 29.67 3.37 -20.88
N VAL A 40 28.52 4.02 -20.70
CA VAL A 40 27.99 4.97 -21.69
C VAL A 40 28.82 6.25 -21.72
N GLU A 41 29.26 6.75 -20.56
CA GLU A 41 30.15 7.91 -20.47
C GLU A 41 31.53 7.63 -21.09
N GLU A 42 32.11 6.44 -20.91
CA GLU A 42 33.37 6.01 -21.54
C GLU A 42 33.26 5.90 -23.07
N LYS A 43 32.14 5.36 -23.56
CA LYS A 43 31.85 5.33 -25.00
C LYS A 43 31.68 6.73 -25.57
N LEU A 44 30.99 7.62 -24.84
CA LEU A 44 30.84 9.01 -25.25
C LEU A 44 32.18 9.72 -25.33
N PHE A 45 33.05 9.54 -24.33
CA PHE A 45 34.40 10.10 -24.34
C PHE A 45 35.21 9.63 -25.55
N SER A 46 35.11 8.35 -25.90
CA SER A 46 35.77 7.79 -27.08
C SER A 46 35.26 8.38 -28.39
N VAL A 47 33.96 8.71 -28.47
CA VAL A 47 33.34 9.36 -29.63
C VAL A 47 33.75 10.84 -29.69
N GLU A 48 33.78 11.53 -28.55
CA GLU A 48 34.27 12.91 -28.43
C GLU A 48 35.73 13.04 -28.88
N GLU A 49 36.59 12.11 -28.47
CA GLU A 49 38.00 12.12 -28.88
C GLU A 49 38.16 11.97 -30.40
N LYS A 50 37.35 11.10 -31.03
CA LYS A 50 37.32 10.94 -32.49
C LYS A 50 36.79 12.17 -33.21
N TRP A 51 35.78 12.85 -32.62
CA TRP A 51 35.25 14.09 -33.17
C TRP A 51 36.29 15.22 -33.14
N ILE A 52 36.99 15.37 -32.01
CA ILE A 52 38.07 16.37 -31.85
C ILE A 52 39.20 16.12 -32.87
N LYS A 53 39.48 14.86 -33.19
CA LYS A 53 40.45 14.47 -34.23
C LYS A 53 39.96 14.66 -35.66
N ASN A 54 38.75 15.20 -35.88
CA ASN A 54 38.06 15.30 -37.18
C ASN A 54 37.91 13.94 -37.89
N GLU A 55 37.88 12.83 -37.13
CA GLU A 55 37.69 11.48 -37.69
C GLU A 55 36.21 11.14 -37.94
N ILE A 56 35.30 11.88 -37.31
CA ILE A 56 33.85 11.71 -37.45
C ILE A 56 33.15 13.04 -37.70
N ASP A 57 32.06 12.97 -38.46
CA ASP A 57 31.27 14.14 -38.85
C ASP A 57 30.27 14.55 -37.76
N ARG A 58 29.84 15.81 -37.77
CA ARG A 58 28.94 16.39 -36.74
C ARG A 58 27.61 15.63 -36.62
N ASP A 59 27.04 15.23 -37.74
CA ASP A 59 25.80 14.45 -37.79
C ASP A 59 25.94 13.05 -37.14
N THR A 60 27.17 12.51 -37.08
CA THR A 60 27.46 11.23 -36.43
C THR A 60 27.61 11.41 -34.93
N TYR A 61 28.20 12.53 -34.50
CA TYR A 61 28.32 12.91 -33.09
C TYR A 61 26.95 13.17 -32.45
N ASP A 62 26.10 13.98 -33.08
CA ASP A 62 24.78 14.34 -32.55
C ASP A 62 23.84 13.13 -32.40
N ARG A 63 24.02 12.06 -33.19
CA ARG A 63 23.26 10.79 -33.02
C ARG A 63 23.72 9.95 -31.83
N TRP A 64 24.97 10.11 -31.40
CA TRP A 64 25.54 9.39 -30.26
C TRP A 64 25.26 10.12 -28.93
N TYR A 65 25.18 11.44 -28.97
CA TYR A 65 24.73 12.28 -27.86
C TYR A 65 23.23 12.06 -27.62
N ASN A 66 22.89 11.16 -26.70
CA ASN A 66 21.51 10.68 -26.50
C ASN A 66 21.01 10.82 -25.05
N ASP A 67 19.68 10.87 -24.92
CA ASP A 67 18.87 10.92 -23.69
C ASP A 67 19.16 9.79 -22.69
N SER A 68 19.91 8.77 -23.07
CA SER A 68 20.29 7.61 -22.25
C SER A 68 20.99 8.01 -20.95
N ILE A 69 21.89 9.02 -21.00
CA ILE A 69 22.58 9.52 -19.80
C ILE A 69 21.59 10.19 -18.84
N LEU A 70 20.68 11.01 -19.36
CA LEU A 70 19.64 11.67 -18.57
C LEU A 70 18.68 10.66 -17.95
N ASN A 71 18.28 9.64 -18.71
CA ASN A 71 17.42 8.56 -18.24
C ASN A 71 18.08 7.74 -17.13
N LEU A 72 19.36 7.37 -17.30
CA LEU A 72 20.12 6.62 -16.28
C LEU A 72 20.34 7.47 -15.02
N LYS A 73 20.68 8.75 -15.15
CA LYS A 73 20.83 9.68 -14.01
C LYS A 73 19.50 9.86 -13.27
N GLY A 74 18.39 10.06 -13.99
CA GLY A 74 17.06 10.16 -13.39
C GLY A 74 16.59 8.87 -12.72
N ALA A 75 16.93 7.70 -13.27
CA ALA A 75 16.63 6.42 -12.65
C ALA A 75 17.42 6.21 -11.35
N ILE A 76 18.72 6.59 -11.32
CA ILE A 76 19.56 6.54 -10.12
C ILE A 76 18.98 7.46 -9.03
N GLU A 77 18.61 8.69 -9.37
CA GLU A 77 18.06 9.64 -8.41
C GLU A 77 16.76 9.12 -7.76
N LYS A 78 15.84 8.58 -8.58
CA LYS A 78 14.58 8.00 -8.09
C LYS A 78 14.81 6.79 -7.18
N LEU A 79 15.69 5.87 -7.57
CA LEU A 79 15.97 4.65 -6.82
C LEU A 79 16.84 4.90 -5.59
N SER A 80 17.61 5.99 -5.58
CA SER A 80 18.42 6.42 -4.44
C SER A 80 17.62 7.19 -3.39
N ASN A 81 16.36 7.54 -3.68
CA ASN A 81 15.57 8.33 -2.77
C ASN A 81 15.20 7.52 -1.52
N ASP A 82 15.45 8.10 -0.35
CA ASP A 82 15.42 7.35 0.91
C ASP A 82 13.98 7.14 1.42
N GLN A 83 13.41 5.99 1.07
CA GLN A 83 12.11 5.52 1.58
C GLN A 83 12.11 5.34 3.11
N SER A 84 13.28 5.28 3.76
CA SER A 84 13.42 5.09 5.21
C SER A 84 12.77 6.21 6.01
N GLN A 85 12.78 7.45 5.51
CA GLN A 85 12.17 8.58 6.22
C GLN A 85 10.65 8.44 6.31
N ALA A 86 10.00 8.15 5.19
CA ALA A 86 8.55 7.94 5.12
C ALA A 86 8.14 6.76 6.02
N PHE A 87 8.90 5.67 5.99
CA PHE A 87 8.66 4.53 6.88
C PHE A 87 8.86 4.87 8.35
N SER A 88 9.87 5.68 8.71
CA SER A 88 10.07 6.11 10.10
C SER A 88 8.89 6.91 10.64
N ILE A 89 8.25 7.73 9.80
CA ILE A 89 7.05 8.48 10.15
C ILE A 89 5.88 7.52 10.35
N LEU A 90 5.71 6.55 9.44
CA LEU A 90 4.69 5.51 9.57
C LEU A 90 4.88 4.71 10.87
N GLU A 91 6.11 4.27 11.17
CA GLU A 91 6.41 3.47 12.36
C GLU A 91 6.09 4.22 13.66
N LYS A 92 6.42 5.51 13.73
CA LYS A 92 6.11 6.38 14.87
C LYS A 92 4.61 6.52 15.10
N ASN A 93 3.80 6.54 14.03
CA ASN A 93 2.36 6.80 14.08
C ASN A 93 1.48 5.55 13.97
N LEU A 94 2.05 4.36 13.69
CA LEU A 94 1.31 3.11 13.49
C LEU A 94 0.43 2.74 14.69
N ASN A 95 0.92 3.02 15.90
CA ASN A 95 0.19 2.79 17.14
C ASN A 95 -1.06 3.68 17.25
N LEU A 96 -0.98 4.93 16.74
CA LEU A 96 -2.10 5.88 16.76
C LEU A 96 -3.17 5.52 15.73
N LEU A 97 -2.74 5.04 14.55
CA LEU A 97 -3.63 4.54 13.49
C LEU A 97 -4.41 3.30 13.93
N THR A 98 -3.82 2.51 14.82
CA THR A 98 -4.46 1.31 15.37
C THR A 98 -5.50 1.63 16.45
N ASP A 99 -5.37 2.78 17.12
CA ASP A 99 -6.32 3.18 18.14
C ASP A 99 -7.56 3.82 17.51
N MET A 100 -8.54 2.98 17.20
CA MET A 100 -9.81 3.44 16.59
C MET A 100 -10.53 4.48 17.46
N ARG A 101 -10.31 4.49 18.78
CA ARG A 101 -10.89 5.52 19.65
C ARG A 101 -10.28 6.88 19.35
N HIS A 102 -8.96 6.93 19.21
CA HIS A 102 -8.23 8.12 18.84
C HIS A 102 -8.62 8.60 17.43
N VAL A 103 -8.63 7.70 16.46
CA VAL A 103 -9.02 7.98 15.06
C VAL A 103 -10.44 8.55 15.02
N TYR A 104 -11.40 7.91 15.68
CA TYR A 104 -12.78 8.41 15.71
C TYR A 104 -12.89 9.78 16.40
N SER A 105 -12.15 10.01 17.48
CA SER A 105 -12.21 11.26 18.24
C SER A 105 -11.67 12.48 17.45
N LYS A 106 -10.63 12.27 16.63
CA LYS A 106 -9.97 13.30 15.84
C LYS A 106 -10.59 13.50 14.45
N SER A 107 -11.43 12.58 14.00
CA SER A 107 -12.09 12.65 12.70
C SER A 107 -13.23 13.69 12.66
N ASN A 108 -13.37 14.35 11.52
CA ASN A 108 -14.50 15.25 11.23
C ASN A 108 -15.81 14.45 11.03
N THR A 109 -16.96 15.12 11.07
CA THR A 109 -18.28 14.47 10.97
C THR A 109 -18.43 13.58 9.72
N LEU A 110 -17.96 14.06 8.57
CA LEU A 110 -18.00 13.28 7.33
C LEU A 110 -17.10 12.04 7.40
N GLN A 111 -15.88 12.20 7.93
CA GLN A 111 -14.95 11.09 8.14
C GLN A 111 -15.48 10.07 9.16
N LYS A 112 -16.17 10.51 10.21
CA LYS A 112 -16.84 9.61 11.17
C LYS A 112 -17.92 8.78 10.50
N ARG A 113 -18.70 9.38 9.59
CA ARG A 113 -19.72 8.67 8.81
C ARG A 113 -19.07 7.61 7.92
N GLU A 114 -18.07 7.99 7.13
CA GLU A 114 -17.33 7.06 6.27
C GLU A 114 -16.67 5.93 7.07
N PHE A 115 -16.12 6.25 8.23
CA PHE A 115 -15.51 5.26 9.13
C PHE A 115 -16.53 4.27 9.67
N VAL A 116 -17.71 4.73 10.12
CA VAL A 116 -18.80 3.85 10.57
C VAL A 116 -19.30 2.98 9.42
N ASN A 117 -19.45 3.55 8.22
CA ASN A 117 -19.84 2.83 7.02
C ASN A 117 -18.83 1.76 6.62
N MET A 118 -17.52 2.04 6.75
CA MET A 118 -16.45 1.10 6.42
C MET A 118 -16.35 -0.06 7.44
N VAL A 119 -16.64 0.20 8.71
CA VAL A 119 -16.57 -0.82 9.76
C VAL A 119 -17.81 -1.73 9.75
N PHE A 120 -18.97 -1.21 9.34
CA PHE A 120 -20.29 -1.86 9.49
C PHE A 120 -21.11 -1.96 8.19
N ASP A 121 -20.46 -1.76 7.04
CA ASP A 121 -21.03 -1.86 5.68
C ASP A 121 -22.32 -1.06 5.46
N SER A 122 -22.48 0.07 6.17
CA SER A 122 -23.66 0.96 6.13
C SER A 122 -25.00 0.30 6.49
N ASN A 123 -24.99 -0.97 6.94
CA ASN A 123 -26.18 -1.72 7.26
C ASN A 123 -26.49 -1.57 8.74
N LEU A 124 -27.38 -0.63 9.08
CA LEU A 124 -27.86 -0.43 10.44
C LEU A 124 -29.35 -0.73 10.47
N HIS A 125 -29.75 -1.76 11.22
CA HIS A 125 -31.16 -2.10 11.40
C HIS A 125 -31.65 -1.54 12.73
N TYR A 126 -32.83 -0.94 12.71
CA TYR A 126 -33.51 -0.52 13.92
C TYR A 126 -34.60 -1.51 14.26
N GLU A 127 -34.48 -2.19 15.40
CA GLU A 127 -35.45 -3.18 15.84
C GLU A 127 -35.68 -3.03 17.34
N SER A 128 -36.95 -2.92 17.74
CA SER A 128 -37.37 -2.88 19.14
C SER A 128 -36.65 -1.82 20.00
N GLY A 129 -36.49 -0.59 19.48
CA GLY A 129 -35.86 0.51 20.22
C GLY A 129 -34.33 0.53 20.18
N ILE A 130 -33.69 -0.46 19.54
CA ILE A 130 -32.24 -0.65 19.56
C ILE A 130 -31.73 -0.72 18.11
N TYR A 131 -30.63 -0.01 17.85
CA TYR A 131 -29.89 -0.15 16.60
C TYR A 131 -28.97 -1.38 16.65
N ARG A 132 -29.09 -2.23 15.64
CA ARG A 132 -28.33 -3.47 15.50
C ARG A 132 -27.58 -3.48 14.16
N ILE A 133 -26.45 -4.16 14.14
CA ILE A 133 -25.56 -4.22 13.00
C ILE A 133 -25.46 -5.67 12.49
N PRO A 134 -25.64 -5.95 11.20
CA PRO A 134 -25.55 -7.31 10.64
C PRO A 134 -24.12 -7.79 10.43
N THR A 135 -23.19 -6.89 10.12
CA THR A 135 -21.84 -7.26 9.66
C THR A 135 -20.80 -6.32 10.24
N MET A 136 -19.61 -6.85 10.51
CA MET A 136 -18.47 -6.09 10.97
C MET A 136 -17.25 -6.50 10.15
N LEU A 137 -16.37 -5.53 9.89
CA LEU A 137 -15.09 -5.77 9.26
C LEU A 137 -14.32 -6.90 9.98
N GLY A 138 -13.90 -7.93 9.25
CA GLY A 138 -13.28 -9.15 9.81
C GLY A 138 -12.02 -8.89 10.62
N ILE A 139 -11.31 -7.79 10.36
CA ILE A 139 -10.15 -7.36 11.15
C ILE A 139 -10.54 -7.08 12.63
N LEU A 140 -11.79 -6.68 12.88
CA LEU A 140 -12.34 -6.35 14.20
C LEU A 140 -13.16 -7.49 14.82
N SER A 141 -13.24 -8.66 14.18
CA SER A 141 -14.06 -9.81 14.64
C SER A 141 -13.66 -10.32 16.03
N HIS A 142 -12.42 -10.09 16.46
CA HIS A 142 -11.99 -10.36 17.84
C HIS A 142 -12.84 -9.65 18.91
N ASN A 143 -13.60 -8.61 18.57
CA ASN A 143 -14.55 -7.94 19.47
C ASN A 143 -15.99 -8.48 19.40
N HIS A 144 -16.26 -9.52 18.60
CA HIS A 144 -17.59 -10.12 18.42
C HIS A 144 -18.28 -10.49 19.75
N LEU A 145 -17.58 -11.17 20.67
CA LEU A 145 -18.07 -11.57 21.99
C LEU A 145 -18.62 -10.37 22.78
N LYS A 146 -17.86 -9.26 22.81
CA LYS A 146 -18.26 -8.03 23.51
C LYS A 146 -19.49 -7.37 22.86
N MET A 147 -19.70 -7.56 21.56
CA MET A 147 -20.84 -6.99 20.84
C MET A 147 -22.07 -7.87 20.95
N LYS A 148 -21.89 -9.21 21.02
CA LYS A 148 -22.93 -10.18 21.33
C LYS A 148 -23.48 -9.99 22.75
N GLU A 149 -22.59 -9.83 23.74
CA GLU A 149 -22.98 -9.49 25.13
C GLU A 149 -23.79 -8.19 25.22
N LYS A 150 -23.54 -7.24 24.32
CA LYS A 150 -24.27 -5.97 24.24
C LYS A 150 -25.52 -6.01 23.37
N GLY A 151 -25.84 -7.16 22.75
CA GLY A 151 -27.02 -7.32 21.89
C GLY A 151 -26.99 -6.51 20.59
N LEU A 152 -25.79 -6.12 20.12
CA LEU A 152 -25.63 -5.22 18.97
C LEU A 152 -25.54 -5.94 17.62
N LEU A 153 -25.41 -7.27 17.60
CA LEU A 153 -25.27 -8.09 16.38
C LEU A 153 -26.53 -8.91 16.11
N ILE A 154 -27.02 -8.88 14.87
CA ILE A 154 -28.25 -9.57 14.44
C ILE A 154 -27.95 -10.99 13.93
N TYR A 155 -26.84 -11.15 13.20
CA TYR A 155 -26.48 -12.41 12.54
C TYR A 155 -25.03 -12.82 12.83
N GLU A 156 -24.84 -14.04 13.31
CA GLU A 156 -23.55 -14.72 13.31
C GLU A 156 -23.29 -15.27 11.91
N LYS A 157 -22.69 -14.47 11.01
CA LYS A 157 -22.18 -15.02 9.76
C LYS A 157 -20.93 -15.86 10.10
N LYS A 158 -21.00 -17.19 9.87
CA LYS A 158 -19.83 -18.08 9.91
C LYS A 158 -18.76 -17.51 8.97
N GLU A 159 -17.63 -17.10 9.52
CA GLU A 159 -16.47 -16.61 8.76
C GLU A 159 -16.01 -17.69 7.78
N GLY A 160 -15.97 -17.36 6.49
CA GLY A 160 -15.15 -18.09 5.52
C GLY A 160 -13.66 -17.82 5.79
N PRO A 161 -12.75 -18.71 5.35
CA PRO A 161 -11.33 -18.63 5.68
C PRO A 161 -10.69 -17.30 5.23
N LEU A 162 -9.83 -16.76 6.10
CA LEU A 162 -9.18 -15.45 6.04
C LEU A 162 -7.95 -15.38 5.10
N ASP A 163 -7.94 -16.10 3.99
CA ASP A 163 -6.79 -16.19 3.08
C ASP A 163 -7.16 -15.93 1.61
N GLU A 164 -7.88 -14.85 1.32
CA GLU A 164 -7.95 -14.32 -0.04
C GLU A 164 -7.49 -12.85 -0.05
N ASP A 165 -6.29 -12.64 -0.58
CA ASP A 165 -5.84 -11.36 -1.12
C ASP A 165 -6.94 -10.82 -2.06
N PRO A 166 -7.14 -9.49 -2.18
CA PRO A 166 -8.22 -8.95 -2.99
C PRO A 166 -7.94 -9.21 -4.48
N LEU A 167 -8.38 -10.37 -4.96
CA LEU A 167 -8.36 -10.72 -6.37
C LEU A 167 -9.50 -9.98 -7.06
N SER A 168 -9.10 -8.98 -7.84
CA SER A 168 -9.86 -8.40 -8.94
C SER A 168 -10.42 -9.50 -9.86
N GLY A 169 -11.73 -9.56 -10.06
CA GLY A 169 -12.34 -10.38 -11.12
C GLY A 169 -13.75 -10.89 -10.82
N GLU A 170 -14.69 -10.49 -11.68
CA GLU A 170 -16.11 -10.82 -11.76
C GLU A 170 -16.53 -12.24 -11.31
N SER A 171 -17.50 -12.34 -10.39
CA SER A 171 -18.45 -13.47 -10.34
C SER A 171 -19.69 -13.18 -9.49
N GLY A 172 -20.81 -12.94 -10.20
CA GLY A 172 -22.14 -13.49 -9.92
C GLY A 172 -22.79 -13.27 -8.56
N ILE A 173 -23.63 -12.24 -8.47
CA ILE A 173 -24.62 -12.05 -7.40
C ILE A 173 -25.79 -13.02 -7.65
N THR A 174 -26.04 -13.99 -6.76
CA THR A 174 -27.28 -14.77 -6.74
C THR A 174 -28.26 -14.16 -5.73
N PHE A 175 -29.34 -13.55 -6.25
CA PHE A 175 -30.51 -13.16 -5.49
C PHE A 175 -31.30 -14.41 -5.06
N ALA A 176 -31.43 -14.65 -3.75
CA ALA A 176 -32.41 -15.58 -3.22
C ALA A 176 -33.73 -14.83 -2.98
N LEU A 177 -34.72 -15.16 -3.81
CA LEU A 177 -36.09 -14.65 -3.75
C LEU A 177 -36.78 -15.10 -2.45
N LEU A 178 -37.53 -14.16 -1.85
CA LEU A 178 -38.59 -14.46 -0.89
C LEU A 178 -39.58 -15.46 -1.52
N GLY A 179 -39.91 -16.51 -0.77
CA GLY A 179 -41.06 -17.36 -1.02
C GLY A 179 -41.80 -17.58 0.29
N ASP A 180 -42.83 -16.76 0.53
CA ASP A 180 -43.95 -17.10 1.42
C ASP A 180 -44.87 -18.11 0.71
N PRO A 181 -45.59 -18.95 1.47
CA PRO A 181 -47.01 -18.66 1.65
C PRO A 181 -47.47 -18.56 3.11
#